data_AF-C6T8D1-F1
#
_entry.id   AF-C6T8D1-F1
#
_cell.length_a   1.000
_cell.length_b   1.000
_cell.length_c   1.000
_cell.angle_alpha   90.00
_cell.angle_beta   90.00
_cell.angle_gamma   90.00
#
_symmetry.space_group_name_H-M   'P 1'
#
loop_
_entity.id
_entity.type
_entity.pdbx_description
1 polymer ?
#
loop_
_entity_poly.entity_id
_entity_poly.type
_entity_poly.pdbx_seq_one_letter_code
_entity_poly.pdbx_strand_id
1 'polypeptide(L)'
;MEMTPSNLAMLCSAAHFLEMECDDDGPAGTPNLKPQIEKFLDGIRFWTWSELLETLKLCQGLFSFKGYLEILDRIVDNLIERLASPGITSPNTCSSNRSSFQFSCATSSNNSWRNNCSGATWWFEHLLFLKIDLLDKVIRTMISYDFDHGVVSRFLFHYHNSSCLGAAQAEKMESTKVVIDLVLLLESRSISCKDLFNLNRSAVSLKMSRSCINKIESLIGPLLDQTTIDYLLLPSPHGKGQAYDVDFVLS
;
A
#
# COMPACT_ATOMS: atom_id res chain seq x y z
N MET A 1 -14.10 -25.26 -21.63
CA MET A 1 -13.10 -24.17 -21.62
C MET A 1 -12.30 -24.33 -20.35
N GLU A 2 -10.97 -24.37 -20.43
CA GLU A 2 -10.13 -24.47 -19.24
C GLU A 2 -9.98 -23.07 -18.64
N MET A 3 -10.31 -22.90 -17.36
CA MET A 3 -10.23 -21.61 -16.68
C MET A 3 -8.81 -21.41 -16.15
N THR A 4 -8.20 -20.29 -16.49
CA THR A 4 -6.82 -19.94 -16.14
C THR A 4 -6.78 -18.56 -15.50
N PRO A 5 -5.78 -18.25 -14.67
CA PRO A 5 -5.65 -16.92 -14.06
C PRO A 5 -5.64 -15.79 -15.11
N SER A 6 -5.02 -16.04 -16.26
CA SER A 6 -4.94 -15.11 -17.40
C SER A 6 -6.24 -14.87 -18.15
N ASN A 7 -7.20 -15.81 -18.14
CA ASN A 7 -8.49 -15.64 -18.84
C ASN A 7 -9.61 -15.17 -17.90
N LEU A 8 -9.38 -15.17 -16.59
CA LEU A 8 -10.37 -14.83 -15.56
C LEU A 8 -11.03 -13.47 -15.80
N ALA A 9 -10.26 -12.41 -16.02
CA ALA A 9 -10.82 -11.07 -16.20
C ALA A 9 -11.72 -10.96 -17.43
N MET A 10 -11.36 -11.65 -18.53
CA MET A 10 -12.17 -11.71 -19.73
C MET A 10 -13.45 -12.51 -19.49
N LEU A 11 -13.36 -13.61 -18.74
CA LEU A 11 -14.52 -14.42 -18.36
C LEU A 11 -15.49 -13.63 -17.47
N CYS A 12 -14.99 -12.92 -16.45
CA CYS A 12 -15.82 -12.02 -15.65
C CYS A 12 -16.51 -10.95 -16.51
N SER A 13 -15.77 -10.33 -17.43
CA SER A 13 -16.33 -9.31 -18.33
C SER A 13 -17.38 -9.87 -19.28
N ALA A 14 -17.13 -11.06 -19.86
CA ALA A 14 -18.08 -11.75 -20.74
C ALA A 14 -19.35 -12.16 -19.98
N ALA A 15 -19.20 -12.68 -18.77
CA ALA A 15 -20.34 -13.09 -17.95
C ALA A 15 -21.17 -11.90 -17.48
N HIS A 16 -20.54 -10.76 -17.18
CA HIS A 16 -21.25 -9.51 -16.92
C HIS A 16 -21.99 -9.01 -18.17
N PHE A 17 -21.33 -8.99 -19.33
CA PHE A 17 -21.95 -8.55 -20.59
C PHE A 17 -23.14 -9.42 -21.02
N LEU A 18 -23.07 -10.73 -20.73
CA LEU A 18 -24.13 -11.67 -21.02
C LEU A 18 -25.19 -11.76 -19.91
N GLU A 19 -25.12 -10.87 -18.91
CA GLU A 19 -26.05 -10.81 -17.77
C GLU A 19 -26.25 -12.18 -17.09
N MET A 20 -25.18 -12.97 -16.98
CA MET A 20 -25.19 -14.30 -16.33
C MET A 20 -25.31 -14.21 -14.79
N GLU A 21 -25.76 -13.07 -14.28
CA GLU A 21 -26.02 -12.79 -12.86
C GLU A 21 -27.45 -13.19 -12.44
N CYS A 22 -28.28 -13.65 -13.37
CA CYS A 22 -29.69 -13.97 -13.09
C CYS A 22 -29.85 -15.20 -12.19
N ASP A 23 -30.36 -14.94 -11.00
CA ASP A 23 -30.93 -15.88 -10.04
C ASP A 23 -31.95 -16.81 -10.72
N ASP A 24 -31.76 -18.12 -10.54
CA ASP A 24 -32.68 -19.29 -10.61
C ASP A 24 -33.80 -19.42 -11.67
N ASP A 25 -34.09 -18.42 -12.51
CA ASP A 25 -35.21 -18.41 -13.48
C ASP A 25 -34.75 -18.48 -14.96
N GLY A 26 -33.47 -18.78 -15.19
CA GLY A 26 -32.95 -19.08 -16.53
C GLY A 26 -33.38 -20.47 -17.02
N PRO A 27 -33.56 -20.69 -18.34
CA PRO A 27 -33.90 -22.02 -18.86
C PRO A 27 -32.87 -23.05 -18.38
N ALA A 28 -33.35 -24.08 -17.69
CA ALA A 28 -32.55 -25.15 -17.09
C ALA A 28 -31.56 -25.75 -18.12
N GLY A 29 -30.33 -25.24 -18.15
CA GLY A 29 -29.34 -25.64 -19.15
C GLY A 29 -28.29 -24.58 -19.54
N THR A 30 -28.48 -23.29 -19.25
CA THR A 30 -27.42 -22.29 -19.47
C THR A 30 -26.40 -22.32 -18.32
N PRO A 31 -25.11 -22.57 -18.60
CA PRO A 31 -24.09 -22.62 -17.57
C PRO A 31 -23.78 -21.22 -17.03
N ASN A 32 -24.16 -20.93 -15.78
CA ASN A 32 -23.77 -19.70 -15.09
C ASN A 32 -22.26 -19.70 -14.82
N LEU A 33 -21.58 -18.62 -15.21
CA LEU A 33 -20.13 -18.54 -15.11
C LEU A 33 -19.65 -18.06 -13.74
N LYS A 34 -20.43 -17.23 -13.03
CA LYS A 34 -20.12 -16.75 -11.68
C LYS A 34 -19.80 -17.89 -10.69
N PRO A 35 -20.66 -18.91 -10.48
CA PRO A 35 -20.36 -20.00 -9.56
C PRO A 35 -19.15 -20.86 -10.00
N GLN A 36 -18.87 -20.93 -11.30
CA GLN A 36 -17.67 -21.60 -11.80
C GLN A 36 -16.40 -20.81 -11.46
N ILE A 37 -16.46 -19.48 -11.62
CA ILE A 37 -15.38 -18.55 -11.24
C ILE A 37 -15.12 -18.65 -9.74
N GLU A 38 -16.16 -18.63 -8.90
CA GLU A 38 -16.02 -18.77 -7.46
C GLU A 38 -15.34 -20.08 -7.07
N LYS A 39 -15.78 -21.21 -7.66
CA LYS A 39 -15.18 -22.53 -7.44
C LYS A 39 -13.70 -22.58 -7.88
N PHE A 40 -13.34 -21.90 -8.95
CA PHE A 40 -11.94 -21.81 -9.38
C PHE A 40 -11.09 -20.98 -8.42
N LEU A 41 -11.65 -19.91 -7.87
CA LEU A 41 -10.99 -19.08 -6.87
C LEU A 41 -10.76 -19.80 -5.54
N ASP A 42 -11.46 -20.90 -5.25
CA ASP A 42 -11.12 -21.74 -4.09
C ASP A 42 -9.68 -22.31 -4.19
N GLY A 43 -9.16 -22.44 -5.42
CA GLY A 43 -7.78 -22.82 -5.70
C GLY A 43 -6.75 -21.68 -5.65
N ILE A 44 -7.15 -20.43 -5.38
CA ILE A 44 -6.27 -19.25 -5.46
C ILE A 44 -5.03 -19.34 -4.55
N ARG A 45 -5.15 -20.07 -3.42
CA ARG A 45 -4.05 -20.31 -2.48
C ARG A 45 -2.87 -21.05 -3.11
N PHE A 46 -3.11 -21.83 -4.16
CA PHE A 46 -2.08 -22.62 -4.86
C PHE A 46 -1.43 -21.89 -6.03
N TRP A 47 -1.94 -20.71 -6.40
CA TRP A 47 -1.37 -19.93 -7.51
C TRP A 47 0.04 -19.45 -7.16
N THR A 48 0.87 -19.30 -8.17
CA THR A 48 2.16 -18.61 -8.04
C THR A 48 1.94 -17.12 -7.80
N TRP A 49 2.97 -16.43 -7.27
CA TRP A 49 2.93 -14.99 -7.11
C TRP A 49 2.72 -14.26 -8.45
N SER A 50 3.32 -14.76 -9.53
CA SER A 50 3.17 -14.18 -10.88
C SER A 50 1.74 -14.28 -11.37
N GLU A 51 1.10 -15.45 -11.26
CA GLU A 51 -0.29 -15.66 -11.68
C GLU A 51 -1.25 -14.76 -10.91
N LEU A 52 -1.02 -14.58 -9.59
CA LEU A 52 -1.82 -13.68 -8.77
C LEU A 52 -1.69 -12.23 -9.24
N LEU A 53 -0.46 -11.74 -9.48
CA LEU A 53 -0.23 -10.36 -9.93
C LEU A 53 -0.74 -10.11 -11.35
N GLU A 54 -0.57 -11.06 -12.27
CA GLU A 54 -1.12 -10.96 -13.62
C GLU A 54 -2.64 -10.90 -13.60
N THR A 55 -3.27 -11.77 -12.82
CA THR A 55 -4.73 -11.76 -12.65
C THR A 55 -5.19 -10.44 -12.06
N LEU A 56 -4.55 -9.98 -11.00
CA LEU A 56 -4.87 -8.70 -10.36
C LEU A 56 -4.74 -7.53 -11.34
N LYS A 57 -3.70 -7.54 -12.19
CA LYS A 57 -3.48 -6.52 -13.23
C LYS A 57 -4.59 -6.52 -14.27
N LEU A 58 -5.07 -7.69 -14.68
CA LEU A 58 -6.19 -7.84 -15.64
C LEU A 58 -7.54 -7.49 -15.00
N CYS A 59 -7.73 -7.81 -13.72
CA CYS A 59 -8.95 -7.56 -12.97
C CYS A 59 -9.15 -6.09 -12.55
N GLN A 60 -8.20 -5.20 -12.82
CA GLN A 60 -8.36 -3.76 -12.55
C GLN A 60 -9.52 -3.11 -13.32
N GLY A 61 -10.00 -3.74 -14.39
CA GLY A 61 -11.21 -3.28 -15.11
C GLY A 61 -12.52 -3.64 -14.40
N LEU A 62 -12.49 -4.48 -13.37
CA LEU A 62 -13.70 -5.02 -12.74
C LEU A 62 -14.38 -4.05 -11.76
N PHE A 63 -13.77 -2.92 -11.42
CA PHE A 63 -14.37 -1.91 -10.52
C PHE A 63 -15.72 -1.37 -11.03
N SER A 64 -15.96 -1.43 -12.34
CA SER A 64 -17.23 -1.03 -12.95
C SER A 64 -18.35 -2.08 -12.79
N PHE A 65 -18.04 -3.31 -12.36
CA PHE A 65 -18.96 -4.44 -12.34
C PHE A 65 -19.30 -4.86 -10.91
N LYS A 66 -20.43 -4.39 -10.38
CA LYS A 66 -20.85 -4.61 -8.99
C LYS A 66 -20.92 -6.11 -8.61
N GLY A 67 -21.41 -6.97 -9.50
CA GLY A 67 -21.55 -8.42 -9.27
C GLY A 67 -20.23 -9.18 -9.14
N TYR A 68 -19.11 -8.58 -9.56
CA TYR A 68 -17.77 -9.18 -9.58
C TYR A 68 -16.79 -8.50 -8.60
N LEU A 69 -17.27 -7.57 -7.76
CA LEU A 69 -16.45 -6.95 -6.71
C LEU A 69 -16.01 -7.98 -5.66
N GLU A 70 -16.86 -8.95 -5.33
CA GLU A 70 -16.58 -10.04 -4.39
C GLU A 70 -15.42 -10.93 -4.87
N ILE A 71 -15.30 -11.12 -6.19
CA ILE A 71 -14.19 -11.85 -6.80
C ILE A 71 -12.89 -11.05 -6.64
N LEU A 72 -12.96 -9.73 -6.86
CA LEU A 72 -11.80 -8.87 -6.63
C LEU A 72 -11.40 -8.83 -5.15
N ASP A 73 -12.36 -8.85 -4.22
CA ASP A 73 -12.10 -8.96 -2.78
C ASP A 73 -11.32 -10.24 -2.47
N ARG A 74 -11.75 -11.41 -2.95
CA ARG A 74 -11.03 -12.68 -2.77
C ARG A 74 -9.58 -12.63 -3.29
N ILE A 75 -9.34 -11.98 -4.43
CA ILE A 75 -8.00 -11.86 -5.01
C ILE A 75 -7.12 -10.94 -4.15
N VAL A 76 -7.66 -9.80 -3.70
CA VAL A 76 -6.94 -8.86 -2.84
C VAL A 76 -6.67 -9.49 -1.47
N ASP A 77 -7.64 -10.17 -0.85
CA ASP A 77 -7.47 -10.91 0.39
C ASP A 77 -6.30 -11.90 0.30
N ASN A 78 -6.23 -12.67 -0.78
CA ASN A 78 -5.13 -13.62 -0.97
C ASN A 78 -3.78 -12.93 -1.20
N LEU A 79 -3.75 -11.76 -1.85
CA LEU A 79 -2.56 -10.93 -1.94
C LEU A 79 -2.09 -10.52 -0.54
N ILE A 80 -2.99 -9.96 0.28
CA ILE A 80 -2.69 -9.46 1.60
C ILE A 80 -2.23 -10.59 2.53
N GLU A 81 -2.89 -11.75 2.52
CA GLU A 81 -2.50 -12.95 3.29
C GLU A 81 -1.07 -13.40 2.94
N ARG A 82 -0.69 -13.34 1.66
CA ARG A 82 0.68 -13.67 1.21
C ARG A 82 1.71 -12.62 1.62
N LEU A 83 1.35 -11.34 1.55
CA LEU A 83 2.22 -10.24 1.98
C LEU A 83 2.49 -10.27 3.49
N ALA A 84 1.51 -10.70 4.28
CA ALA A 84 1.62 -10.83 5.73
C ALA A 84 2.46 -12.05 6.15
N SER A 85 2.60 -13.03 5.25
CA SER A 85 3.28 -14.29 5.55
C SER A 85 4.80 -14.08 5.66
N PRO A 86 5.41 -14.31 6.84
CA PRO A 86 6.85 -14.11 7.05
C PRO A 86 7.74 -15.09 6.27
N GLY A 87 7.15 -16.07 5.57
CA GLY A 87 7.86 -17.09 4.79
C GLY A 87 8.24 -16.68 3.37
N ILE A 88 7.69 -15.60 2.81
CA ILE A 88 8.00 -15.15 1.44
C ILE A 88 9.13 -14.12 1.49
N THR A 89 10.35 -14.57 1.75
CA THR A 89 11.54 -13.78 1.41
C THR A 89 11.70 -13.84 -0.11
N SER A 90 11.14 -12.85 -0.83
CA SER A 90 11.28 -12.65 -2.29
C SER A 90 11.05 -13.91 -3.17
N PRO A 91 10.05 -13.92 -4.07
CA PRO A 91 9.83 -15.01 -5.02
C PRO A 91 11.05 -15.35 -5.90
N ASN A 92 12.07 -14.48 -5.92
CA ASN A 92 13.28 -14.61 -6.72
C ASN A 92 14.43 -15.34 -6.00
N THR A 93 14.24 -15.79 -4.75
CA THR A 93 15.29 -16.52 -4.02
C THR A 93 15.18 -18.03 -4.24
N CYS A 94 15.35 -18.47 -5.48
CA CYS A 94 15.79 -19.83 -5.73
C CYS A 94 17.27 -19.96 -5.32
N SER A 95 17.51 -20.85 -4.35
CA SER A 95 18.81 -21.40 -3.92
C SER A 95 19.97 -20.42 -3.72
N SER A 96 20.24 -20.05 -2.47
CA SER A 96 21.61 -20.12 -1.95
C SER A 96 21.59 -20.28 -0.45
N ASN A 97 22.39 -21.24 -0.01
CA ASN A 97 22.48 -21.80 1.33
C ASN A 97 22.34 -20.79 2.48
N ARG A 98 21.66 -21.28 3.52
CA ARG A 98 21.90 -20.89 4.91
C ARG A 98 23.40 -20.74 5.16
N SER A 99 23.88 -19.51 5.34
CA SER A 99 25.01 -19.26 6.23
C SER A 99 24.97 -17.82 6.72
N SER A 100 24.87 -17.70 8.03
CA SER A 100 25.10 -16.51 8.81
C SER A 100 26.55 -16.07 8.64
N PHE A 101 26.83 -15.02 7.87
CA PHE A 101 28.10 -14.28 8.02
C PHE A 101 27.91 -12.78 7.77
N GLN A 102 28.10 -12.06 8.86
CA GLN A 102 28.44 -10.65 8.95
C GLN A 102 29.62 -10.32 8.04
N PHE A 103 29.50 -9.31 7.18
CA PHE A 103 30.65 -8.50 6.75
C PHE A 103 30.20 -7.09 6.36
N SER A 104 30.69 -6.12 7.13
CA SER A 104 30.80 -4.73 6.73
C SER A 104 31.90 -4.61 5.67
N CYS A 105 31.70 -3.73 4.68
CA CYS A 105 32.76 -2.93 4.08
C CYS A 105 32.17 -1.72 3.38
N ALA A 106 32.64 -0.54 3.78
CA ALA A 106 32.32 0.74 3.17
C ALA A 106 33.22 0.98 1.95
N THR A 107 32.63 1.43 0.84
CA THR A 107 33.30 2.31 -0.11
C THR A 107 32.28 3.29 -0.68
N SER A 108 32.61 4.57 -0.56
CA SER A 108 31.83 5.76 -0.94
C SER A 108 31.25 5.69 -2.36
N SER A 109 29.92 5.77 -2.46
CA SER A 109 29.23 6.51 -3.53
C SER A 109 27.88 7.01 -3.01
N ASN A 110 27.62 8.30 -3.23
CA ASN A 110 26.36 8.96 -2.90
C ASN A 110 25.18 8.20 -3.52
N ASN A 111 24.39 7.55 -2.67
CA ASN A 111 22.96 7.27 -2.82
C ASN A 111 22.48 6.60 -1.53
N SER A 112 22.22 7.40 -0.49
CA SER A 112 21.78 6.94 0.83
C SER A 112 20.34 6.40 0.87
N TRP A 113 19.80 5.92 -0.24
CA TRP A 113 18.48 5.26 -0.26
C TRP A 113 18.57 3.74 -0.09
N ARG A 114 19.78 3.16 -0.06
CA ARG A 114 19.98 1.71 -0.19
C ARG A 114 20.45 1.00 1.08
N ASN A 115 20.05 1.47 2.26
CA ASN A 115 20.35 0.72 3.49
C ASN A 115 19.21 0.85 4.52
N ASN A 116 18.09 0.16 4.25
CA ASN A 116 17.06 -0.29 5.23
C ASN A 116 16.02 -1.26 4.59
N CYS A 117 16.33 -1.90 3.46
CA CYS A 117 15.40 -2.80 2.76
C CYS A 117 15.57 -4.24 3.27
N SER A 118 15.31 -4.45 4.56
CA SER A 118 15.31 -5.77 5.20
C SER A 118 13.88 -6.31 5.22
N GLY A 119 13.59 -7.29 4.36
CA GLY A 119 12.44 -8.19 4.45
C GLY A 119 11.04 -7.62 4.21
N ALA A 120 10.74 -6.37 4.54
CA ALA A 120 9.37 -5.83 4.50
C ALA A 120 8.98 -5.13 3.19
N THR A 121 9.96 -4.76 2.34
CA THR A 121 9.73 -3.94 1.13
C THR A 121 9.91 -4.68 -0.18
N TRP A 122 10.08 -6.01 -0.17
CA TRP A 122 10.38 -6.82 -1.37
C TRP A 122 9.29 -6.72 -2.45
N TRP A 123 8.05 -6.47 -2.05
CA TRP A 123 6.88 -6.46 -2.91
C TRP A 123 6.54 -5.06 -3.46
N PHE A 124 7.23 -4.00 -3.03
CA PHE A 124 6.85 -2.62 -3.39
C PHE A 124 6.87 -2.40 -4.90
N GLU A 125 7.94 -2.81 -5.57
CA GLU A 125 8.09 -2.70 -7.03
C GLU A 125 7.04 -3.51 -7.78
N HIS A 126 6.65 -4.65 -7.21
CA HIS A 126 5.71 -5.57 -7.82
C HIS A 126 4.28 -5.01 -7.82
N LEU A 127 3.97 -4.03 -6.96
CA LEU A 127 2.64 -3.42 -6.84
C LEU A 127 2.57 -1.99 -7.40
N LEU A 128 3.60 -1.52 -8.12
CA LEU A 128 3.53 -0.19 -8.76
C LEU A 128 2.57 -0.13 -9.96
N PHE A 129 2.09 -1.28 -10.46
CA PHE A 129 1.12 -1.33 -11.55
C PHE A 129 -0.32 -1.01 -11.11
N LEU A 130 -0.59 -0.93 -9.79
CA LEU A 130 -1.92 -0.70 -9.24
C LEU A 130 -2.41 0.68 -9.68
N LYS A 131 -3.63 0.75 -10.21
CA LYS A 131 -4.37 2.00 -10.41
C LYS A 131 -4.93 2.50 -9.09
N ILE A 132 -5.31 3.77 -9.08
CA ILE A 132 -5.76 4.49 -7.88
C ILE A 132 -6.92 3.77 -7.16
N ASP A 133 -7.93 3.28 -7.87
CA ASP A 133 -9.07 2.56 -7.27
C ASP A 133 -8.64 1.26 -6.59
N LEU A 134 -7.72 0.53 -7.23
CA LEU A 134 -7.20 -0.72 -6.66
C LEU A 134 -6.22 -0.46 -5.52
N LEU A 135 -5.43 0.60 -5.59
CA LEU A 135 -4.58 1.03 -4.50
C LEU A 135 -5.43 1.32 -3.25
N ASP A 136 -6.51 2.09 -3.37
CA ASP A 136 -7.41 2.37 -2.24
C ASP A 136 -7.95 1.08 -1.61
N LYS A 137 -8.45 0.15 -2.44
CA LYS A 137 -8.96 -1.16 -1.99
C LYS A 137 -7.87 -1.98 -1.28
N VAL A 138 -6.69 -2.10 -1.88
CA VAL A 138 -5.56 -2.87 -1.33
C VAL A 138 -5.15 -2.30 0.03
N ILE A 139 -5.03 -0.97 0.16
CA ILE A 139 -4.58 -0.33 1.39
C ILE A 139 -5.62 -0.46 2.50
N ARG A 140 -6.91 -0.28 2.19
CA ARG A 140 -7.99 -0.52 3.17
C ARG A 140 -8.01 -1.97 3.64
N THR A 141 -7.77 -2.91 2.73
CA THR A 141 -7.70 -4.34 3.07
C THR A 141 -6.46 -4.66 3.92
N MET A 142 -5.32 -4.04 3.64
CA MET A 142 -4.13 -4.13 4.51
C MET A 142 -4.45 -3.67 5.93
N ILE A 143 -5.10 -2.51 6.07
CA ILE A 143 -5.48 -1.96 7.38
C ILE A 143 -6.47 -2.89 8.10
N SER A 144 -7.45 -3.49 7.39
CA SER A 144 -8.37 -4.44 8.02
C SER A 144 -7.73 -5.76 8.45
N TYR A 145 -6.59 -6.11 7.86
CA TYR A 145 -5.76 -7.27 8.24
C TYR A 145 -4.69 -6.92 9.30
N ASP A 146 -4.74 -5.74 9.91
CA ASP A 146 -3.78 -5.28 10.92
C ASP A 146 -2.33 -5.28 10.41
N PHE A 147 -2.14 -4.89 9.14
CA PHE A 147 -0.79 -4.67 8.62
C PHE A 147 -0.09 -3.55 9.38
N ASP A 148 1.23 -3.69 9.56
CA ASP A 148 2.06 -2.63 10.14
C ASP A 148 1.89 -1.31 9.34
N HIS A 149 1.26 -0.33 9.98
CA HIS A 149 1.02 0.99 9.40
C HIS A 149 2.31 1.68 8.97
N GLY A 150 3.46 1.36 9.58
CA GLY A 150 4.77 1.85 9.16
C GLY A 150 5.22 1.30 7.80
N VAL A 151 4.92 0.02 7.50
CA VAL A 151 5.18 -0.58 6.19
C VAL A 151 4.21 -0.04 5.15
N VAL A 152 2.92 0.07 5.49
CA VAL A 152 1.89 0.61 4.60
C VAL A 152 2.19 2.07 4.23
N SER A 153 2.58 2.90 5.21
CA SER A 153 2.94 4.30 4.95
C SER A 153 4.14 4.39 4.00
N ARG A 154 5.21 3.63 4.25
CA ARG A 154 6.38 3.56 3.35
C ARG A 154 6.00 3.14 1.94
N PHE A 155 5.10 2.16 1.79
CA PHE A 155 4.61 1.74 0.47
C PHE A 155 3.84 2.86 -0.22
N LEU A 156 2.93 3.56 0.47
CA LEU A 156 2.17 4.69 -0.09
C LEU A 156 3.08 5.81 -0.60
N PHE A 157 4.11 6.20 0.17
CA PHE A 157 5.06 7.22 -0.29
C PHE A 157 5.92 6.73 -1.45
N HIS A 158 6.31 5.45 -1.43
CA HIS A 158 7.03 4.85 -2.55
C HIS A 158 6.18 4.86 -3.83
N TYR A 159 4.94 4.42 -3.74
CA TYR A 159 3.97 4.44 -4.84
C TYR A 159 3.75 5.88 -5.34
N HIS A 160 3.52 6.83 -4.45
CA HIS A 160 3.29 8.24 -4.79
C HIS A 160 4.46 8.83 -5.60
N ASN A 161 5.69 8.61 -5.12
CA ASN A 161 6.88 9.12 -5.79
C ASN A 161 7.03 8.50 -7.18
N SER A 162 6.85 7.18 -7.31
CA SER A 162 6.93 6.48 -8.59
C SER A 162 5.82 6.91 -9.56
N SER A 163 4.60 7.05 -9.08
CA SER A 163 3.43 7.51 -9.85
C SER A 163 3.60 8.95 -10.36
N CYS A 164 4.28 9.81 -9.59
CA CYS A 164 4.50 11.20 -9.99
C CYS A 164 5.63 11.42 -10.99
N LEU A 165 6.49 10.42 -11.22
CA LEU A 165 7.58 10.51 -12.20
C LEU A 165 7.00 10.45 -13.62
N GLY A 166 7.19 11.53 -14.39
CA GLY A 166 6.76 11.59 -15.80
C GLY A 166 5.25 11.75 -16.04
N ALA A 167 4.41 11.68 -15.01
CA ALA A 167 2.94 11.82 -15.14
C ALA A 167 2.48 13.26 -15.48
N ALA A 168 1.27 13.38 -16.01
CA ALA A 168 0.64 14.68 -16.26
C ALA A 168 0.20 15.34 -14.94
N GLN A 169 0.04 16.68 -14.93
CA GLN A 169 -0.33 17.40 -13.69
C GLN A 169 -1.64 16.89 -13.07
N ALA A 170 -2.66 16.60 -13.89
CA ALA A 170 -3.94 16.10 -13.41
C ALA A 170 -3.82 14.73 -12.70
N GLU A 171 -3.08 13.80 -13.29
CA GLU A 171 -2.81 12.47 -12.72
C GLU A 171 -2.05 12.59 -11.40
N LYS A 172 -1.04 13.47 -11.34
CA LYS A 172 -0.31 13.74 -10.09
C LYS A 172 -1.24 14.27 -9.01
N MET A 173 -2.14 15.19 -9.34
CA MET A 173 -3.09 15.74 -8.37
C MET A 173 -4.04 14.67 -7.84
N GLU A 174 -4.54 13.79 -8.71
CA GLU A 174 -5.41 12.68 -8.31
C GLU A 174 -4.68 11.67 -7.42
N SER A 175 -3.49 11.22 -7.84
CA SER A 175 -2.63 10.33 -7.07
C SER A 175 -2.27 10.93 -5.71
N THR A 176 -1.89 12.21 -5.67
CA THR A 176 -1.60 12.93 -4.41
C THR A 176 -2.82 12.95 -3.49
N LYS A 177 -4.00 13.26 -4.03
CA LYS A 177 -5.25 13.32 -3.25
C LYS A 177 -5.54 11.98 -2.57
N VAL A 178 -5.49 10.89 -3.34
CA VAL A 178 -5.80 9.55 -2.80
C VAL A 178 -4.74 9.10 -1.81
N VAL A 179 -3.45 9.38 -2.07
CA VAL A 179 -2.39 9.08 -1.09
C VAL A 179 -2.62 9.84 0.22
N ILE A 180 -3.00 11.12 0.19
CA ILE A 180 -3.35 11.88 1.40
C ILE A 180 -4.50 11.20 2.14
N ASP A 181 -5.58 10.87 1.42
CA ASP A 181 -6.78 10.27 2.01
C ASP A 181 -6.48 8.88 2.64
N LEU A 182 -5.57 8.10 2.05
CA LEU A 182 -5.14 6.81 2.57
C LEU A 182 -4.17 6.94 3.75
N VAL A 183 -3.24 7.89 3.71
CA VAL A 183 -2.31 8.15 4.82
C VAL A 183 -3.07 8.61 6.07
N LEU A 184 -4.18 9.32 5.93
CA LEU A 184 -5.07 9.70 7.05
C LEU A 184 -5.72 8.50 7.76
N LEU A 185 -5.79 7.33 7.13
CA LEU A 185 -6.31 6.11 7.74
C LEU A 185 -5.27 5.43 8.64
N LEU A 186 -4.00 5.82 8.54
CA LEU A 186 -2.90 5.24 9.29
C LEU A 186 -2.68 5.99 10.61
N GLU A 187 -2.04 5.31 11.55
CA GLU A 187 -1.62 5.94 12.80
C GLU A 187 -0.55 7.01 12.55
N SER A 188 -0.78 8.24 13.02
CA SER A 188 0.15 9.36 12.78
C SER A 188 1.59 9.07 13.24
N ARG A 189 1.77 8.27 14.29
CA ARG A 189 3.08 7.90 14.86
C ARG A 189 3.89 6.96 13.98
N SER A 190 3.26 6.20 13.08
CA SER A 190 3.94 5.25 12.20
C SER A 190 4.47 5.91 10.92
N ILE A 191 4.14 7.18 10.72
CA ILE A 191 4.46 7.94 9.52
C ILE A 191 5.71 8.80 9.75
N SER A 192 6.64 8.75 8.81
CA SER A 192 7.84 9.59 8.79
C SER A 192 7.49 11.06 8.55
N CYS A 193 7.92 11.95 9.46
CA CYS A 193 7.76 13.41 9.30
C CYS A 193 8.33 13.89 7.96
N LYS A 194 9.49 13.36 7.56
CA LYS A 194 10.16 13.71 6.31
C LYS A 194 9.25 13.44 5.11
N ASP A 195 8.57 12.30 5.11
CA ASP A 195 7.70 11.90 4.01
C ASP A 195 6.40 12.72 3.96
N LEU A 196 5.84 13.09 5.12
CA LEU A 196 4.72 14.04 5.20
C LEU A 196 5.09 15.43 4.72
N PHE A 197 6.28 15.95 5.07
CA PHE A 197 6.76 17.24 4.56
C PHE A 197 6.96 17.21 3.05
N ASN A 198 7.50 16.12 2.51
CA ASN A 198 7.66 15.94 1.08
C ASN A 198 6.31 15.90 0.36
N LEU A 199 5.34 15.16 0.91
CA LEU A 199 3.97 15.10 0.38
C LEU A 199 3.28 16.48 0.42
N ASN A 200 3.44 17.22 1.51
CA ASN A 200 2.91 18.59 1.63
C ASN A 200 3.52 19.52 0.57
N ARG A 201 4.85 19.47 0.40
CA ARG A 201 5.55 20.25 -0.62
C ARG A 201 5.04 19.90 -2.03
N SER A 202 4.81 18.63 -2.33
CA SER A 202 4.21 18.18 -3.59
C SER A 202 2.80 18.74 -3.78
N ALA A 203 1.93 18.65 -2.78
CA ALA A 203 0.56 19.16 -2.84
C ALA A 203 0.49 20.67 -3.06
N VAL A 204 1.36 21.44 -2.38
CA VAL A 204 1.50 22.89 -2.58
C VAL A 204 2.01 23.22 -3.98
N SER A 205 3.03 22.50 -4.46
CA SER A 205 3.57 22.67 -5.82
C SER A 205 2.55 22.39 -6.90
N LEU A 206 1.64 21.44 -6.66
CA LEU A 206 0.54 21.08 -7.58
C LEU A 206 -0.65 22.04 -7.48
N LYS A 207 -0.59 23.08 -6.63
CA LYS A 207 -1.68 24.05 -6.39
C LYS A 207 -2.99 23.35 -5.98
N MET A 208 -2.89 22.33 -5.14
CA MET A 208 -4.07 21.62 -4.63
C MET A 208 -4.94 22.53 -3.74
N SER A 209 -6.20 22.12 -3.55
CA SER A 209 -7.15 22.86 -2.71
C SER A 209 -6.65 23.00 -1.27
N ARG A 210 -7.04 24.09 -0.60
CA ARG A 210 -6.71 24.32 0.81
C ARG A 210 -7.23 23.21 1.73
N SER A 211 -8.36 22.58 1.40
CA SER A 211 -8.85 21.42 2.14
C SER A 211 -7.88 20.23 2.12
N CYS A 212 -7.21 19.98 0.98
CA CYS A 212 -6.21 18.90 0.89
C CYS A 212 -4.95 19.25 1.69
N ILE A 213 -4.49 20.51 1.63
CA ILE A 213 -3.32 20.96 2.39
C ILE A 213 -3.58 20.85 3.89
N ASN A 214 -4.73 21.32 4.36
CA ASN A 214 -5.12 21.25 5.78
C ASN A 214 -5.14 19.80 6.31
N LYS A 215 -5.55 18.83 5.50
CA LYS A 215 -5.50 17.39 5.84
C LYS A 215 -4.07 16.94 6.16
N ILE A 216 -3.09 17.32 5.34
CA ILE A 216 -1.69 16.97 5.58
C ILE A 216 -1.15 17.72 6.81
N GLU A 217 -1.46 19.01 6.93
CA GLU A 217 -1.04 19.83 8.07
C GLU A 217 -1.56 19.28 9.40
N SER A 218 -2.78 18.72 9.43
CA SER A 218 -3.33 18.06 10.62
C SER A 218 -2.57 16.79 11.03
N LEU A 219 -1.85 16.14 10.12
CA LEU A 219 -0.97 15.01 10.44
C LEU A 219 0.39 15.49 10.95
N ILE A 220 0.88 16.62 10.44
CA ILE A 220 2.18 17.19 10.82
C ILE A 220 2.13 17.83 12.21
N GLY A 221 1.04 18.52 12.57
CA GLY A 221 0.91 19.22 13.85
C GLY A 221 1.25 18.34 15.07
N PRO A 222 0.57 17.19 15.26
CA PRO A 222 0.83 16.30 16.40
C PRO A 222 2.25 15.73 16.44
N LEU A 223 2.90 15.57 15.28
CA LEU A 223 4.28 15.08 15.19
C LEU A 223 5.29 16.13 15.63
N LEU A 224 5.02 17.42 15.37
CA LEU A 224 5.84 18.54 15.82
C LEU A 224 5.68 18.78 17.33
N ASP A 225 4.46 18.67 17.85
CA ASP A 225 4.22 18.80 19.30
C ASP A 225 4.94 17.68 20.08
N GLN A 226 4.90 16.44 19.58
CA GLN A 226 5.60 15.31 20.18
C GLN A 226 7.12 15.42 20.09
N THR A 227 7.69 15.85 18.96
CA THR A 227 9.15 16.08 18.88
C THR A 227 9.58 17.18 19.84
N THR A 228 8.81 18.27 19.95
CA THR A 228 9.14 19.36 20.88
C THR A 228 9.07 18.91 22.35
N ILE A 229 8.14 18.02 22.73
CA ILE A 229 8.01 17.48 24.09
C ILE A 229 9.12 16.47 24.43
N ASP A 230 9.49 15.58 23.51
CA ASP A 230 10.58 14.61 23.77
C ASP A 230 11.95 15.31 23.93
N TYR A 231 12.17 16.45 23.24
CA TYR A 231 13.35 17.30 23.46
C TYR A 231 13.28 18.15 24.74
N LEU A 232 12.09 18.32 25.34
CA LEU A 232 11.90 18.94 26.67
C LEU A 232 12.05 17.93 27.83
N LEU A 233 12.03 16.62 27.55
CA LEU A 233 12.23 15.54 28.51
C LEU A 233 13.66 14.96 28.47
N LEU A 234 14.67 15.77 28.20
CA LEU A 234 16.05 15.36 28.48
C LEU A 234 16.24 15.27 30.00
N PRO A 235 16.54 14.09 30.57
CA PRO A 235 16.95 14.02 31.97
C PRO A 235 18.25 14.80 32.11
N SER A 236 18.29 15.71 33.09
CA SER A 236 19.50 16.40 33.51
C SER A 236 20.65 15.38 33.63
N PRO A 237 21.79 15.58 32.94
CA PRO A 237 22.96 14.74 33.17
C PRO A 237 23.31 14.84 34.65
N HIS A 238 23.21 13.69 35.31
CA HIS A 238 23.37 13.53 36.74
C HIS A 238 24.50 14.39 37.32
N GLY A 239 24.13 15.31 38.21
CA GLY A 239 25.07 15.90 39.15
C GLY A 239 24.98 17.40 39.38
N LYS A 240 23.79 17.94 39.66
CA LYS A 240 23.59 19.00 40.70
C LYS A 240 22.09 19.28 40.86
N GLY A 241 21.61 19.17 42.09
CA GLY A 241 20.20 19.35 42.43
C GLY A 241 19.75 20.79 42.26
N GLN A 242 18.87 21.03 41.28
CA GLN A 242 17.82 22.05 41.26
C GLN A 242 16.85 21.66 40.14
N ALA A 243 15.56 21.60 40.46
CA ALA A 243 14.57 20.84 39.68
C ALA A 243 13.81 21.65 38.60
N TYR A 244 14.06 22.95 38.44
CA TYR A 244 13.41 23.76 37.40
C TYR A 244 14.31 24.93 37.01
N ASP A 245 14.59 25.06 35.71
CA ASP A 245 15.10 26.29 35.11
C ASP A 245 13.88 27.08 34.60
N VAL A 246 13.47 28.07 35.40
CA VAL A 246 12.38 29.00 35.11
C VAL A 246 13.00 30.27 34.52
N ASP A 247 13.49 30.19 33.29
CA ASP A 247 13.92 31.37 32.54
C ASP A 247 13.84 31.10 31.03
N PHE A 248 12.63 30.93 30.49
CA PHE A 248 12.37 31.26 29.08
C PHE A 248 10.88 31.53 28.79
N VAL A 249 10.23 32.27 29.69
CA VAL A 249 9.01 33.01 29.39
C VAL A 249 9.28 34.46 29.79
N LEU A 250 9.86 35.24 28.87
CA LEU A 250 9.69 36.69 28.68
C LEU A 250 10.77 37.25 27.72
N SER A 251 10.53 37.14 26.41
CA SER A 251 10.75 38.19 25.41
C SER A 251 10.06 37.83 24.11
#